data_AF-A0A4S2HF10-F1
#
_entry.id   AF-A0A4S2HF10-F1
#
_cell.length_a   1.000
_cell.length_b   1.000
_cell.length_c   1.000
_cell.angle_alpha   90.00
_cell.angle_beta   90.00
_cell.angle_gamma   90.00
#
_symmetry.space_group_name_H-M   'P 1'
#
loop_
_entity.id
_entity.type
_entity.pdbx_description
1 polymer ?
#
loop_
_entity_poly.entity_id
_entity_poly.type
_entity_poly.pdbx_seq_one_letter_code
_entity_poly.pdbx_strand_id
1 'polypeptide(L)'
;MRWIEPGALRAALQFPIANARMVLAGAGLYGVVFAVQSVLTLYLAAGSSAAGLGALIATLAAFGVFCVVLAGWGRVALGMQASTPLGFQAGGDELRLIWVAFLVVILSFTVLGTALVVLAFMLAALAMIGAERVGMSEPPEGFINIFSLFGPGEWAVALVLMGGFAIFSIWLFSRLSLGVPATLDGRRVRILSVWPLSTGRFVAITLSAAAVIFPGLVMILMINSALGTLFGIAPASPQSLVNANGDVTGSPLGLAAISFVYGGLKMVLLGAPLTGLVCALYRIYARENAHRLETDKTRQL
;
A
#
# COMPACT_ATOMS: atom_id res chain seq x y z
N MET A 1 4.96 27.51 -3.21
CA MET A 1 4.94 26.08 -2.83
C MET A 1 5.13 25.26 -4.09
N ARG A 2 6.09 24.33 -4.13
CA ARG A 2 6.19 23.36 -5.23
C ARG A 2 5.20 22.23 -4.95
N TRP A 3 4.27 22.01 -5.87
CA TRP A 3 3.25 20.96 -5.75
C TRP A 3 3.80 19.57 -6.08
N ILE A 4 4.91 19.50 -6.82
CA ILE A 4 5.62 18.29 -7.22
C ILE A 4 7.12 18.57 -7.12
N GLU A 5 7.89 17.63 -6.58
CA GLU A 5 9.35 17.73 -6.51
C GLU A 5 10.00 16.96 -7.68
N PRO A 6 10.42 17.62 -8.77
CA PRO A 6 10.91 16.95 -9.98
C PRO A 6 12.19 16.15 -9.74
N GLY A 7 13.04 16.59 -8.81
CA GLY A 7 14.25 15.85 -8.41
C GLY A 7 13.92 14.51 -7.75
N ALA A 8 12.89 14.47 -6.90
CA ALA A 8 12.44 13.25 -6.25
C ALA A 8 11.77 12.29 -7.24
N LEU A 9 10.97 12.81 -8.18
CA LEU A 9 10.39 12.02 -9.28
C LEU A 9 11.46 11.38 -10.16
N ARG A 10 12.49 12.16 -10.55
CA ARG A 10 13.59 11.63 -11.35
C ARG A 10 14.34 10.53 -10.60
N ALA A 11 14.62 10.73 -9.31
CA ALA A 11 15.24 9.71 -8.47
C ALA A 11 14.38 8.44 -8.37
N ALA A 12 13.06 8.59 -8.23
CA ALA A 12 12.11 7.48 -8.18
C ALA A 12 12.14 6.62 -9.45
N LEU A 13 12.12 7.25 -10.62
CA LEU A 13 12.13 6.56 -11.93
C LEU A 13 13.50 5.96 -12.27
N GLN A 14 14.59 6.61 -11.85
CA GLN A 14 15.94 6.10 -12.09
C GLN A 14 16.32 4.96 -11.14
N PHE A 15 15.75 4.91 -9.94
CA PHE A 15 16.07 3.90 -8.93
C PHE A 15 15.97 2.44 -9.44
N PRO A 16 14.85 1.99 -10.05
CA PRO A 16 14.73 0.61 -10.54
C PRO A 16 15.72 0.30 -11.66
N ILE A 17 16.08 1.29 -12.49
CA ILE A 17 17.02 1.11 -13.61
C ILE A 17 18.45 1.03 -13.10
N ALA A 18 18.85 1.96 -12.22
CA ALA A 18 20.20 2.03 -11.68
C ALA A 18 20.53 0.86 -10.75
N ASN A 19 19.52 0.27 -10.11
CA ASN A 19 19.68 -0.83 -9.16
C ASN A 19 18.96 -2.11 -9.61
N ALA A 20 18.89 -2.34 -10.93
CA ALA A 20 18.08 -3.40 -11.54
C ALA A 20 18.30 -4.78 -10.92
N ARG A 21 19.56 -5.19 -10.66
CA ARG A 21 19.86 -6.50 -10.05
C ARG A 21 19.24 -6.66 -8.67
N MET A 22 19.31 -5.63 -7.84
CA MET A 22 18.77 -5.65 -6.47
C MET A 22 17.24 -5.58 -6.48
N VAL A 23 16.68 -4.79 -7.37
CA VAL A 23 15.23 -4.67 -7.55
C VAL A 23 14.64 -5.97 -8.07
N LEU A 24 15.27 -6.61 -9.06
CA LEU A 24 14.85 -7.92 -9.56
C LEU A 24 15.00 -9.03 -8.52
N ALA A 25 16.07 -9.03 -7.73
CA ALA A 25 16.25 -10.00 -6.64
C ALA A 25 15.14 -9.86 -5.58
N GLY A 26 14.85 -8.63 -5.13
CA GLY A 26 13.77 -8.37 -4.17
C GLY A 26 12.38 -8.67 -4.74
N ALA A 27 12.15 -8.31 -5.99
CA ALA A 27 10.92 -8.64 -6.72
C ALA A 27 10.74 -10.15 -6.88
N GLY A 28 11.82 -10.89 -7.18
CA GLY A 28 11.80 -12.34 -7.26
C GLY A 28 11.43 -12.99 -5.94
N LEU A 29 12.05 -12.56 -4.83
CA LEU A 29 11.71 -13.06 -3.48
C LEU A 29 10.23 -12.83 -3.14
N TYR A 30 9.72 -11.62 -3.40
CA TYR A 30 8.30 -11.32 -3.18
C TYR A 30 7.40 -12.12 -4.12
N GLY A 31 7.81 -12.29 -5.39
CA GLY A 31 7.10 -13.08 -6.38
C GLY A 31 6.90 -14.53 -5.95
N VAL A 32 7.91 -15.16 -5.34
CA VAL A 32 7.78 -16.55 -4.82
C VAL A 32 6.68 -16.63 -3.78
N VAL A 33 6.70 -15.73 -2.79
CA VAL A 33 5.70 -15.77 -1.72
C VAL A 33 4.31 -15.42 -2.25
N PHE A 34 4.21 -14.46 -3.18
CA PHE A 34 2.95 -14.11 -3.82
C PHE A 34 2.37 -15.26 -4.65
N ALA A 35 3.21 -16.06 -5.32
CA ALA A 35 2.77 -17.27 -6.02
C ALA A 35 2.20 -18.32 -5.05
N VAL A 36 2.91 -18.60 -3.95
CA VAL A 36 2.44 -19.51 -2.90
C VAL A 36 1.14 -19.02 -2.30
N GLN A 37 1.04 -17.74 -1.95
CA GLN A 37 -0.18 -17.12 -1.45
C GLN A 37 -1.33 -17.28 -2.44
N SER A 38 -1.10 -17.01 -3.74
CA SER A 38 -2.13 -17.12 -4.77
C SER A 38 -2.69 -18.54 -4.90
N VAL A 39 -1.82 -19.56 -4.86
CA VAL A 39 -2.23 -20.98 -4.91
C VAL A 39 -3.02 -21.37 -3.66
N LEU A 40 -2.60 -20.91 -2.49
CA LEU A 40 -3.33 -21.20 -1.24
C LEU A 40 -4.69 -20.49 -1.21
N THR A 41 -4.78 -19.26 -1.71
CA THR A 41 -6.05 -18.55 -1.87
C THR A 41 -6.98 -19.26 -2.86
N LEU A 42 -6.45 -19.82 -3.95
CA LEU A 42 -7.21 -20.66 -4.88
C LEU A 42 -7.83 -21.87 -4.16
N TYR A 43 -7.02 -22.64 -3.43
CA TYR A 43 -7.51 -23.83 -2.72
C TYR A 43 -8.46 -23.49 -1.57
N LEU A 44 -8.28 -22.35 -0.91
CA LEU A 44 -9.23 -21.85 0.08
C LEU A 44 -10.59 -21.55 -0.58
N ALA A 45 -10.59 -20.91 -1.75
CA ALA A 45 -11.82 -20.64 -2.51
C ALA A 45 -12.49 -21.94 -2.99
N ALA A 46 -11.71 -22.98 -3.28
CA ALA A 46 -12.20 -24.33 -3.60
C ALA A 46 -12.69 -25.14 -2.38
N GLY A 47 -12.74 -24.54 -1.18
CA GLY A 47 -13.30 -25.17 0.03
C GLY A 47 -12.31 -25.93 0.91
N SER A 48 -11.00 -25.88 0.63
CA SER A 48 -9.99 -26.48 1.50
C SER A 48 -9.75 -25.62 2.74
N SER A 49 -10.24 -26.07 3.90
CA SER A 49 -10.07 -25.38 5.18
C SER A 49 -8.60 -25.27 5.62
N ALA A 50 -7.78 -26.28 5.32
CA ALA A 50 -6.33 -26.26 5.59
C ALA A 50 -5.60 -25.17 4.80
N ALA A 51 -6.09 -24.85 3.59
CA ALA A 51 -5.53 -23.77 2.78
C ALA A 51 -5.77 -22.38 3.40
N GLY A 52 -6.77 -22.23 4.28
CA GLY A 52 -7.03 -20.99 5.00
C GLY A 52 -5.90 -20.58 5.93
N LEU A 53 -5.46 -21.51 6.80
CA LEU A 53 -4.31 -21.27 7.67
C LEU A 53 -3.02 -21.08 6.85
N GLY A 54 -2.85 -21.86 5.79
CA GLY A 54 -1.73 -21.70 4.86
C GLY A 54 -1.68 -20.31 4.22
N ALA A 55 -2.81 -19.80 3.73
CA ALA A 55 -2.92 -18.49 3.11
C ALA A 55 -2.60 -17.36 4.12
N LEU A 56 -3.01 -17.51 5.38
CA LEU A 56 -2.65 -16.58 6.45
C LEU A 56 -1.13 -16.57 6.69
N ILE A 57 -0.51 -17.73 6.83
CA ILE A 57 0.95 -17.86 7.02
C ILE A 57 1.69 -17.26 5.81
N ALA A 58 1.25 -17.56 4.59
CA ALA A 58 1.83 -17.00 3.37
C ALA A 58 1.68 -15.47 3.30
N THR A 59 0.57 -14.92 3.80
CA THR A 59 0.36 -13.46 3.89
C THR A 59 1.32 -12.82 4.89
N LEU A 60 1.52 -13.43 6.05
CA LEU A 60 2.51 -12.96 7.04
C LEU A 60 3.94 -13.06 6.49
N ALA A 61 4.27 -14.14 5.78
CA ALA A 61 5.55 -14.30 5.11
C ALA A 61 5.74 -13.24 4.00
N ALA A 62 4.69 -12.94 3.22
CA ALA A 62 4.73 -11.94 2.16
C ALA A 62 5.00 -10.54 2.74
N PHE A 63 4.39 -10.23 3.88
CA PHE A 63 4.65 -9.01 4.62
C PHE A 63 6.09 -8.94 5.14
N GLY A 64 6.60 -10.02 5.75
CA GLY A 64 8.00 -10.09 6.18
C GLY A 64 8.99 -9.88 5.04
N VAL A 65 8.79 -10.58 3.92
CA VAL A 65 9.60 -10.41 2.70
C VAL A 65 9.49 -8.99 2.16
N PHE A 66 8.29 -8.40 2.13
CA PHE A 66 8.09 -7.01 1.73
C PHE A 66 8.91 -6.05 2.60
N CYS A 67 8.89 -6.22 3.94
CA CYS A 67 9.71 -5.41 4.85
C CYS A 67 11.22 -5.57 4.58
N VAL A 68 11.71 -6.79 4.36
CA VAL A 68 13.13 -7.05 4.03
C VAL A 68 13.52 -6.39 2.70
N VAL A 69 12.66 -6.50 1.69
CA VAL A 69 12.88 -5.90 0.37
C VAL A 69 12.91 -4.37 0.48
N LEU A 70 11.95 -3.79 1.19
CA LEU A 70 11.87 -2.36 1.44
C LEU A 70 13.07 -1.84 2.23
N ALA A 71 13.55 -2.60 3.22
CA ALA A 71 14.76 -2.28 3.99
C ALA A 71 16.00 -2.22 3.08
N GLY A 72 16.19 -3.24 2.25
CA GLY A 72 17.32 -3.32 1.32
C GLY A 72 17.31 -2.17 0.32
N TRP A 73 16.16 -1.92 -0.32
CA TRP A 73 16.00 -0.83 -1.27
C TRP A 73 16.14 0.55 -0.63
N GLY A 74 15.56 0.74 0.55
CA GLY A 74 15.65 1.98 1.31
C GLY A 74 17.10 2.31 1.70
N ARG A 75 17.89 1.30 2.13
CA ARG A 75 19.31 1.48 2.44
C ARG A 75 20.10 1.97 1.23
N VAL A 76 19.89 1.36 0.08
CA VAL A 76 20.55 1.79 -1.17
C VAL A 76 20.08 3.17 -1.61
N ALA A 77 18.77 3.46 -1.55
CA ALA A 77 18.22 4.76 -1.92
C ALA A 77 18.73 5.91 -1.04
N LEU A 78 19.01 5.64 0.24
CA LEU A 78 19.59 6.60 1.18
C LEU A 78 21.12 6.71 1.06
N GLY A 79 21.77 5.87 0.26
CA GLY A 79 23.23 5.84 0.10
C GLY A 79 23.96 5.24 1.30
N MET A 80 23.28 4.42 2.10
CA MET A 80 23.91 3.70 3.20
C MET A 80 24.75 2.54 2.65
N GLN A 81 25.87 2.26 3.31
CA GLN A 81 26.81 1.22 2.87
C GLN A 81 26.12 -0.15 2.90
N ALA A 82 25.94 -0.76 1.73
CA ALA A 82 25.42 -2.10 1.60
C ALA A 82 26.52 -3.10 1.99
N SER A 83 26.28 -3.88 3.04
CA SER A 83 27.15 -4.96 3.52
C SER A 83 27.21 -6.16 2.56
N THR A 84 26.21 -6.33 1.71
CA THR A 84 26.10 -7.42 0.75
C THR A 84 25.88 -6.89 -0.67
N PRO A 85 26.36 -7.60 -1.71
CA PRO A 85 26.22 -7.19 -3.11
C PRO A 85 24.76 -7.14 -3.59
N LEU A 86 23.84 -7.81 -2.87
CA LEU A 86 22.40 -7.76 -3.08
C LEU A 86 21.67 -6.82 -2.13
N GLY A 87 22.39 -6.12 -1.23
CA GLY A 87 21.80 -5.13 -0.31
C GLY A 87 20.92 -5.71 0.79
N PHE A 88 20.58 -6.99 0.77
CA PHE A 88 19.85 -7.66 1.84
C PHE A 88 20.79 -8.03 2.98
N GLN A 89 20.49 -7.55 4.17
CA GLN A 89 21.11 -8.00 5.42
C GLN A 89 19.96 -8.55 6.26
N ALA A 90 20.19 -9.63 6.99
CA ALA A 90 19.31 -9.99 8.10
C ALA A 90 19.90 -9.33 9.35
N GLY A 91 19.30 -8.23 9.80
CA GLY A 91 19.80 -7.45 10.91
C GLY A 91 18.70 -6.81 11.74
N GLY A 92 19.10 -5.92 12.65
CA GLY A 92 18.16 -5.20 13.52
C GLY A 92 17.27 -4.20 12.76
N ASP A 93 17.64 -3.80 11.54
CA ASP A 93 16.90 -2.82 10.76
C ASP A 93 15.62 -3.39 10.15
N GLU A 94 15.64 -4.66 9.73
CA GLU A 94 14.46 -5.38 9.24
C GLU A 94 13.45 -5.56 10.36
N LEU A 95 13.89 -5.94 11.56
CA LEU A 95 13.03 -6.06 12.74
C LEU A 95 12.45 -4.69 13.15
N ARG A 96 13.23 -3.62 13.08
CA ARG A 96 12.74 -2.25 13.33
C ARG A 96 11.69 -1.85 12.31
N LEU A 97 11.85 -2.20 11.04
CA LEU A 97 10.86 -1.93 10.00
C LEU A 97 9.59 -2.76 10.17
N ILE A 98 9.71 -4.02 10.58
CA ILE A 98 8.56 -4.84 10.97
C ILE A 98 7.81 -4.17 12.13
N TRP A 99 8.52 -3.70 13.15
CA TRP A 99 7.92 -2.96 14.26
C TRP A 99 7.26 -1.66 13.83
N VAL A 100 7.90 -0.88 12.95
CA VAL A 100 7.30 0.34 12.40
C VAL A 100 6.05 0.01 11.62
N ALA A 101 6.10 -0.97 10.74
CA ALA A 101 4.96 -1.37 9.93
C ALA A 101 3.82 -1.93 10.81
N PHE A 102 4.14 -2.70 11.85
CA PHE A 102 3.17 -3.18 12.85
C PHE A 102 2.50 -2.02 13.61
N LEU A 103 3.28 -1.05 14.10
CA LEU A 103 2.75 0.13 14.78
C LEU A 103 1.93 1.00 13.83
N VAL A 104 2.35 1.14 12.57
CA VAL A 104 1.57 1.82 11.52
C VAL A 104 0.26 1.08 11.28
N VAL A 105 0.26 -0.25 11.18
CA VAL A 105 -0.96 -1.05 11.03
C VAL A 105 -1.89 -0.88 12.21
N ILE A 106 -1.39 -0.93 13.46
CA ILE A 106 -2.21 -0.68 14.66
C ILE A 106 -2.79 0.73 14.64
N LEU A 107 -1.96 1.74 14.33
CA LEU A 107 -2.40 3.12 14.27
C LEU A 107 -3.44 3.34 13.17
N SER A 108 -3.21 2.78 11.98
CA SER A 108 -4.17 2.83 10.88
C SER A 108 -5.46 2.08 11.23
N PHE A 109 -5.37 0.90 11.83
CA PHE A 109 -6.55 0.12 12.23
C PHE A 109 -7.38 0.86 13.29
N THR A 110 -6.73 1.45 14.29
CA THR A 110 -7.43 2.20 15.35
C THR A 110 -8.01 3.50 14.81
N VAL A 111 -7.23 4.33 14.13
CA VAL A 111 -7.66 5.64 13.64
C VAL A 111 -8.63 5.50 12.46
N LEU A 112 -8.26 4.76 11.41
CA LEU A 112 -9.10 4.58 10.23
C LEU A 112 -10.25 3.64 10.52
N GLY A 113 -10.08 2.61 11.35
CA GLY A 113 -11.18 1.72 11.74
C GLY A 113 -12.24 2.48 12.54
N THR A 114 -11.86 3.29 13.52
CA THR A 114 -12.85 4.13 14.24
C THR A 114 -13.52 5.13 13.31
N ALA A 115 -12.76 5.80 12.44
CA ALA A 115 -13.33 6.71 11.46
C ALA A 115 -14.25 6.01 10.45
N LEU A 116 -13.93 4.78 10.03
CA LEU A 116 -14.74 3.96 9.15
C LEU A 116 -16.03 3.51 9.84
N VAL A 117 -15.96 3.14 11.13
CA VAL A 117 -17.16 2.80 11.93
C VAL A 117 -18.08 4.02 12.04
N VAL A 118 -17.53 5.20 12.33
CA VAL A 118 -18.31 6.45 12.34
C VAL A 118 -18.92 6.73 10.97
N LEU A 119 -18.15 6.59 9.89
CA LEU A 119 -18.65 6.73 8.51
C LEU A 119 -19.79 5.74 8.23
N ALA A 120 -19.65 4.48 8.63
CA ALA A 120 -20.67 3.46 8.46
C ALA A 120 -21.96 3.82 9.22
N PHE A 121 -21.87 4.32 10.45
CA PHE A 121 -23.03 4.81 11.21
C PHE A 121 -23.68 6.02 10.54
N MET A 122 -22.91 6.96 10.02
CA MET A 122 -23.46 8.12 9.31
C MET A 122 -24.16 7.72 8.01
N LEU A 123 -23.59 6.79 7.23
CA LEU A 123 -24.22 6.25 6.03
C LEU A 123 -25.48 5.43 6.36
N ALA A 124 -25.46 4.66 7.43
CA ALA A 124 -26.65 3.95 7.92
C ALA A 124 -27.74 4.93 8.36
N ALA A 125 -27.40 6.03 9.04
CA ALA A 125 -28.36 7.06 9.40
C ALA A 125 -28.99 7.74 8.17
N LEU A 126 -28.20 8.05 7.14
CA LEU A 126 -28.73 8.54 5.85
C LEU A 126 -29.68 7.53 5.20
N ALA A 127 -29.40 6.24 5.33
CA ALA A 127 -30.25 5.19 4.80
C ALA A 127 -31.59 5.09 5.54
N MET A 128 -31.60 5.27 6.86
CA MET A 128 -32.83 5.30 7.64
C MET A 128 -33.72 6.49 7.23
N ILE A 129 -33.14 7.68 7.02
CA ILE A 129 -33.86 8.84 6.49
C ILE A 129 -34.45 8.55 5.09
N GLY A 130 -33.69 7.85 4.24
CA GLY A 130 -34.17 7.40 2.93
C GLY A 130 -35.31 6.38 3.03
N ALA A 131 -35.21 5.42 3.94
CA ALA A 131 -36.23 4.41 4.19
C ALA A 131 -37.54 5.03 4.70
N GLU A 132 -37.46 5.99 5.62
CA GLU A 132 -38.61 6.77 6.10
C GLU A 132 -39.29 7.54 4.97
N ARG A 133 -38.51 8.14 4.06
CA ARG A 133 -39.05 8.86 2.90
C ARG A 133 -39.85 7.97 1.95
N VAL A 134 -39.45 6.70 1.82
CA VAL A 134 -40.12 5.71 0.96
C VAL A 134 -41.26 4.99 1.71
N GLY A 135 -41.48 5.32 2.99
CA GLY A 135 -42.54 4.73 3.82
C GLY A 135 -42.25 3.29 4.24
N MET A 136 -40.99 2.86 4.24
CA MET A 136 -40.60 1.53 4.73
C MET A 136 -40.68 1.50 6.26
N SER A 137 -41.73 0.88 6.80
CA SER A 137 -41.96 0.76 8.24
C SER A 137 -41.30 -0.47 8.88
N GLU A 138 -40.96 -1.49 8.08
CA GLU A 138 -40.27 -2.70 8.54
C GLU A 138 -39.02 -2.94 7.69
N PRO A 139 -37.85 -3.23 8.30
CA PRO A 139 -36.65 -3.57 7.55
C PRO A 139 -36.84 -4.94 6.87
N PRO A 140 -36.77 -5.03 5.51
CA PRO A 140 -36.78 -6.30 4.81
C PRO A 140 -35.79 -7.31 5.42
N GLU A 141 -36.20 -8.58 5.55
CA GLU A 141 -35.35 -9.66 6.11
C GLU A 141 -34.12 -10.02 5.22
N GLY A 142 -33.87 -9.26 4.15
CA GLY A 142 -32.80 -9.50 3.18
C GLY A 142 -31.69 -8.44 3.18
N PHE A 143 -30.67 -8.68 2.36
CA PHE A 143 -29.57 -7.73 2.13
C PHE A 143 -30.10 -6.52 1.33
N ILE A 144 -30.42 -5.43 2.02
CA ILE A 144 -30.83 -4.19 1.36
C ILE A 144 -29.58 -3.50 0.82
N ASN A 145 -29.56 -3.21 -0.48
CA ASN A 145 -28.56 -2.31 -1.03
C ASN A 145 -28.85 -0.90 -0.50
N ILE A 146 -28.18 -0.53 0.59
CA ILE A 146 -28.35 0.74 1.31
C ILE A 146 -28.26 1.95 0.35
N PHE A 147 -27.45 1.83 -0.71
CA PHE A 147 -27.27 2.88 -1.72
C PHE A 147 -28.47 3.07 -2.65
N SER A 148 -29.38 2.09 -2.77
CA SER A 148 -30.60 2.24 -3.57
C SER A 148 -31.66 3.09 -2.88
N LEU A 149 -31.53 3.32 -1.57
CA LEU A 149 -32.43 4.17 -0.77
C LEU A 149 -32.00 5.64 -0.77
N PHE A 150 -30.85 5.96 -1.34
CA PHE A 150 -30.32 7.32 -1.36
C PHE A 150 -30.94 8.11 -2.49
N GLY A 151 -31.60 9.23 -2.14
CA GLY A 151 -31.96 10.26 -3.10
C GLY A 151 -30.75 11.14 -3.46
N PRO A 152 -30.95 12.14 -4.35
CA PRO A 152 -29.87 13.03 -4.79
C PRO A 152 -29.18 13.78 -3.63
N GLY A 153 -29.94 14.15 -2.59
CA GLY A 153 -29.41 14.82 -1.40
C GLY A 153 -28.54 13.90 -0.54
N GLU A 154 -28.99 12.66 -0.29
CA GLU A 154 -28.24 11.66 0.48
C GLU A 154 -26.95 11.26 -0.25
N TRP A 155 -27.00 11.14 -1.57
CA TRP A 155 -25.81 10.90 -2.40
C TRP A 155 -24.78 12.03 -2.28
N ALA A 156 -25.22 13.29 -2.27
CA ALA A 156 -24.31 14.41 -2.09
C ALA A 156 -23.60 14.36 -0.73
N VAL A 157 -24.35 14.09 0.36
CA VAL A 157 -23.76 13.95 1.70
C VAL A 157 -22.84 12.74 1.77
N ALA A 158 -23.24 11.60 1.23
CA ALA A 158 -22.42 10.39 1.19
C ALA A 158 -21.09 10.61 0.45
N LEU A 159 -21.12 11.29 -0.70
CA LEU A 159 -19.90 11.64 -1.44
C LEU A 159 -18.98 12.58 -0.65
N VAL A 160 -19.54 13.56 0.06
CA VAL A 160 -18.76 14.45 0.93
C VAL A 160 -18.12 13.67 2.07
N LEU A 161 -18.86 12.78 2.73
CA LEU A 161 -18.35 11.96 3.83
C LEU A 161 -17.26 10.98 3.36
N MET A 162 -17.51 10.26 2.27
CA MET A 162 -16.52 9.34 1.67
C MET A 162 -15.29 10.08 1.18
N GLY A 163 -15.48 11.24 0.52
CA GLY A 163 -14.39 12.10 0.07
C GLY A 163 -13.55 12.64 1.22
N GLY A 164 -14.20 13.12 2.29
CA GLY A 164 -13.52 13.56 3.51
C GLY A 164 -12.72 12.45 4.16
N PHE A 165 -13.29 11.25 4.28
CA PHE A 165 -12.59 10.07 4.79
C PHE A 165 -11.39 9.67 3.91
N ALA A 166 -11.53 9.70 2.58
CA ALA A 166 -10.45 9.42 1.65
C ALA A 166 -9.31 10.44 1.77
N ILE A 167 -9.63 11.74 1.81
CA ILE A 167 -8.65 12.82 2.00
C ILE A 167 -7.93 12.66 3.34
N PHE A 168 -8.67 12.38 4.42
CA PHE A 168 -8.09 12.14 5.74
C PHE A 168 -7.14 10.93 5.74
N SER A 169 -7.53 9.85 5.09
CA SER A 169 -6.70 8.64 4.95
C SER A 169 -5.42 8.92 4.16
N ILE A 170 -5.52 9.61 3.03
CA ILE A 170 -4.37 10.02 2.21
C ILE A 170 -3.44 10.93 3.00
N TRP A 171 -4.00 11.89 3.74
CA TRP A 171 -3.25 12.79 4.61
C TRP A 171 -2.47 12.01 5.68
N LEU A 172 -3.11 11.05 6.34
CA LEU A 172 -2.50 10.22 7.37
C LEU A 172 -1.36 9.38 6.80
N PHE A 173 -1.60 8.64 5.71
CA PHE A 173 -0.58 7.78 5.09
C PHE A 173 0.58 8.59 4.50
N SER A 174 0.31 9.75 3.92
CA SER A 174 1.38 10.64 3.40
C SER A 174 2.34 11.05 4.51
N ARG A 175 1.84 11.32 5.72
CA ARG A 175 2.68 11.63 6.88
C ARG A 175 3.46 10.42 7.39
N LEU A 176 2.81 9.25 7.42
CA LEU A 176 3.45 8.02 7.89
C LEU A 176 4.51 7.47 6.90
N SER A 177 4.41 7.83 5.62
CA SER A 177 5.33 7.36 4.57
C SER A 177 6.80 7.69 4.87
N LEU A 178 7.09 8.84 5.48
CA LEU A 178 8.45 9.26 5.84
C LEU A 178 9.01 8.52 7.07
N GLY A 179 8.18 7.76 7.80
CA GLY A 179 8.63 6.98 8.96
C GLY A 179 9.62 5.87 8.60
N VAL A 180 9.45 5.27 7.42
CA VAL A 180 10.33 4.20 6.90
C VAL A 180 11.77 4.71 6.68
N PRO A 181 12.03 5.74 5.85
CA PRO A 181 13.41 6.22 5.64
C PRO A 181 14.02 6.82 6.91
N ALA A 182 13.23 7.48 7.76
CA ALA A 182 13.73 8.02 9.02
C ALA A 182 14.13 6.95 10.04
N THR A 183 13.45 5.81 10.04
CA THR A 183 13.80 4.66 10.89
C THR A 183 15.11 4.02 10.44
N LEU A 184 15.29 3.90 9.12
CA LEU A 184 16.52 3.38 8.52
C LEU A 184 17.71 4.29 8.80
N ASP A 185 17.57 5.59 8.54
CA ASP A 185 18.63 6.60 8.75
C ASP A 185 18.99 6.76 10.24
N GLY A 186 17.97 6.82 11.11
CA GLY A 186 18.16 6.97 12.55
C GLY A 186 18.50 5.68 13.30
N ARG A 187 18.49 4.51 12.64
CA ARG A 187 18.67 3.17 13.24
C ARG A 187 17.87 2.95 14.53
N ARG A 188 16.68 3.56 14.60
CA ARG A 188 15.75 3.52 15.75
C ARG A 188 14.33 3.66 15.23
N VAL A 189 13.39 2.99 15.87
CA VAL A 189 11.95 3.07 15.51
C VAL A 189 11.49 4.52 15.67
N ARG A 190 11.17 5.18 14.55
CA ARG A 190 10.80 6.60 14.50
C ARG A 190 9.57 6.79 13.63
N ILE A 191 8.41 6.89 14.29
CA ILE A 191 7.12 7.11 13.61
C ILE A 191 6.65 8.54 13.83
N LEU A 192 6.47 8.94 15.10
CA LEU A 192 5.92 10.26 15.44
C LEU A 192 6.96 11.38 15.41
N SER A 193 8.25 11.08 15.62
CA SER A 193 9.32 12.09 15.61
C SER A 193 9.55 12.71 14.23
N VAL A 194 8.99 12.10 13.18
CA VAL A 194 9.15 12.52 11.77
C VAL A 194 8.02 13.47 11.36
N TRP A 195 6.95 13.59 12.15
CA TRP A 195 5.80 14.44 11.83
C TRP A 195 6.17 15.87 11.46
N PRO A 196 7.09 16.56 12.15
CA PRO A 196 7.49 17.93 11.79
C PRO A 196 8.07 18.06 10.38
N LEU A 197 8.63 17.00 9.81
CA LEU A 197 9.19 16.99 8.44
C LEU A 197 8.10 16.99 7.35
N SER A 198 6.90 16.54 7.70
CA SER A 198 5.75 16.44 6.77
C SER A 198 4.79 17.63 6.84
N THR A 199 4.97 18.53 7.82
CA THR A 199 4.08 19.66 8.08
C THR A 199 4.00 20.61 6.87
N GLY A 200 2.79 20.81 6.35
CA GLY A 200 2.54 21.68 5.18
C GLY A 200 2.95 21.09 3.83
N ARG A 201 3.39 19.82 3.77
CA ARG A 201 3.93 19.18 2.55
C ARG A 201 3.16 17.94 2.09
N PHE A 202 2.03 17.63 2.73
CA PHE A 202 1.26 16.41 2.43
C PHE A 202 0.82 16.35 0.96
N VAL A 203 0.42 17.49 0.37
CA VAL A 203 0.00 17.56 -1.03
C VAL A 203 1.15 17.20 -1.96
N ALA A 204 2.35 17.72 -1.70
CA ALA A 204 3.53 17.45 -2.53
C ALA A 204 3.93 15.97 -2.48
N ILE A 205 3.88 15.35 -1.29
CA ILE A 205 4.13 13.91 -1.11
C ILE A 205 3.08 13.10 -1.88
N THR A 206 1.79 13.44 -1.70
CA THR A 206 0.66 12.72 -2.33
C THR A 206 0.73 12.79 -3.85
N LEU A 207 0.87 13.99 -4.41
CA LEU A 207 0.89 14.19 -5.87
C LEU A 207 2.12 13.56 -6.50
N SER A 208 3.28 13.65 -5.85
CA SER A 208 4.50 12.98 -6.35
C SER A 208 4.36 11.46 -6.29
N ALA A 209 3.77 10.91 -5.22
CA ALA A 209 3.51 9.48 -5.10
C ALA A 209 2.49 9.02 -6.15
N ALA A 210 1.41 9.77 -6.35
CA ALA A 210 0.41 9.49 -7.37
C ALA A 210 1.03 9.50 -8.78
N ALA A 211 1.86 10.49 -9.10
CA ALA A 211 2.53 10.58 -10.41
C ALA A 211 3.47 9.40 -10.68
N VAL A 212 4.12 8.83 -9.65
CA VAL A 212 4.99 7.66 -9.78
C VAL A 212 4.19 6.36 -9.85
N ILE A 213 3.17 6.21 -8.99
CA ILE A 213 2.39 4.98 -8.87
C ILE A 213 1.44 4.81 -10.05
N PHE A 214 0.81 5.89 -10.54
CA PHE A 214 -0.28 5.81 -11.51
C PHE A 214 0.10 5.07 -12.80
N PRO A 215 1.23 5.36 -13.48
CA PRO A 215 1.63 4.60 -14.66
C PRO A 215 1.86 3.11 -14.38
N GLY A 216 2.51 2.80 -13.25
CA GLY A 216 2.73 1.41 -12.84
C GLY A 216 1.43 0.67 -12.54
N LEU A 217 0.46 1.35 -11.91
CA LEU A 217 -0.84 0.80 -11.59
C LEU A 217 -1.64 0.50 -12.86
N VAL A 218 -1.64 1.42 -13.83
CA VAL A 218 -2.25 1.21 -15.15
C VAL A 218 -1.63 0.00 -15.85
N MET A 219 -0.30 -0.12 -15.88
CA MET A 219 0.37 -1.28 -16.49
C MET A 219 0.00 -2.59 -15.81
N ILE A 220 -0.04 -2.62 -14.48
CA ILE A 220 -0.42 -3.83 -13.71
C ILE A 220 -1.85 -4.25 -14.00
N LEU A 221 -2.78 -3.28 -14.08
CA LEU A 221 -4.17 -3.56 -14.44
C LEU A 221 -4.29 -4.10 -15.88
N MET A 222 -3.59 -3.48 -16.83
CA MET A 222 -3.55 -3.95 -18.22
C MET A 222 -2.98 -5.37 -18.32
N ILE A 223 -1.90 -5.67 -17.60
CA ILE A 223 -1.28 -6.99 -17.59
C ILE A 223 -2.21 -8.01 -16.94
N ASN A 224 -2.86 -7.68 -15.81
CA ASN A 224 -3.83 -8.58 -15.20
C ASN A 224 -5.01 -8.89 -16.15
N SER A 225 -5.52 -7.87 -16.84
CA SER A 225 -6.57 -8.04 -17.85
C SER A 225 -6.11 -8.91 -19.01
N ALA A 226 -4.92 -8.65 -19.56
CA ALA A 226 -4.33 -9.41 -20.66
C ALA A 226 -4.06 -10.87 -20.28
N LEU A 227 -3.59 -11.14 -19.05
CA LEU A 227 -3.40 -12.50 -18.56
C LEU A 227 -4.72 -13.24 -18.38
N GLY A 228 -5.75 -12.52 -17.91
CA GLY A 228 -7.11 -13.05 -17.82
C GLY A 228 -7.69 -13.41 -19.18
N THR A 229 -7.48 -12.59 -20.21
CA THR A 229 -8.00 -12.86 -21.56
C THR A 229 -7.20 -13.93 -22.32
N LEU A 230 -5.87 -13.95 -22.18
CA LEU A 230 -5.00 -14.87 -22.93
C LEU A 230 -4.93 -16.26 -22.30
N PHE A 231 -4.90 -16.35 -20.97
CA PHE A 231 -4.66 -17.60 -20.25
C PHE A 231 -5.86 -18.05 -19.41
N GLY A 232 -6.92 -17.24 -19.32
CA GLY A 232 -8.04 -17.50 -18.40
C GLY A 232 -7.65 -17.34 -16.92
N ILE A 233 -6.47 -16.79 -16.62
CA ILE A 233 -5.91 -16.70 -15.26
C ILE A 233 -5.78 -15.23 -14.89
N ALA A 234 -6.56 -14.79 -13.90
CA ALA A 234 -6.45 -13.45 -13.32
C ALA A 234 -5.68 -13.53 -11.98
N PRO A 235 -4.36 -13.28 -11.96
CA PRO A 235 -3.54 -13.45 -10.74
C PRO A 235 -3.90 -12.46 -9.62
N ALA A 236 -4.58 -11.35 -9.91
CA ALA A 236 -5.15 -10.48 -8.89
C ALA A 236 -6.36 -11.09 -8.16
N SER A 237 -7.01 -12.08 -8.76
CA SER A 237 -8.19 -12.75 -8.23
C SER A 237 -8.08 -14.26 -8.46
N PRO A 238 -7.21 -14.98 -7.71
CA PRO A 238 -7.02 -16.42 -7.86
C PRO A 238 -8.32 -17.23 -7.79
N GLN A 239 -9.30 -16.75 -7.02
CA GLN A 239 -10.65 -17.31 -6.91
C GLN A 239 -11.43 -17.37 -8.23
N SER A 240 -11.00 -16.63 -9.26
CA SER A 240 -11.60 -16.69 -10.60
C SER A 240 -11.45 -18.05 -11.29
N LEU A 241 -10.52 -18.90 -10.82
CA LEU A 241 -10.32 -20.25 -11.32
C LEU A 241 -11.14 -21.30 -10.56
N VAL A 242 -12.09 -20.88 -9.72
CA VAL A 242 -13.01 -21.78 -9.02
C VAL A 242 -14.39 -21.63 -9.64
N ASN A 243 -15.01 -22.74 -10.05
CA ASN A 243 -16.37 -22.74 -10.55
C ASN A 243 -17.40 -22.63 -9.40
N ALA A 244 -18.69 -22.51 -9.74
CA ALA A 244 -19.76 -22.45 -8.75
C ALA A 244 -19.89 -23.72 -7.88
N ASN A 245 -19.33 -24.85 -8.33
CA ASN A 245 -19.34 -26.12 -7.62
C ASN A 245 -18.14 -26.29 -6.67
N GLY A 246 -17.19 -25.35 -6.68
CA GLY A 246 -15.96 -25.41 -5.88
C GLY A 246 -14.79 -26.12 -6.57
N ASP A 247 -14.93 -26.57 -7.82
CA ASP A 247 -13.84 -27.21 -8.56
C ASP A 247 -12.89 -26.18 -9.17
N VAL A 248 -11.60 -26.51 -9.13
CA VAL A 248 -10.55 -25.73 -9.79
C VAL A 248 -10.57 -26.01 -11.29
N THR A 249 -10.84 -24.99 -12.10
CA THR A 249 -11.02 -25.08 -13.55
C THR A 249 -9.73 -24.89 -14.36
N GLY A 250 -8.63 -24.46 -13.72
CA GLY A 250 -7.36 -24.15 -14.37
C GLY A 250 -6.15 -24.84 -13.73
N SER A 251 -4.98 -24.73 -14.36
CA SER A 251 -3.72 -25.30 -13.84
C SER A 251 -3.20 -24.49 -12.63
N PRO A 252 -3.09 -25.09 -11.42
CA PRO A 252 -2.50 -24.40 -10.26
C PRO A 252 -1.03 -24.02 -10.46
N LEU A 253 -0.29 -24.85 -11.22
CA LEU A 253 1.10 -24.55 -11.59
C LEU A 253 1.18 -23.34 -12.54
N GLY A 254 0.24 -23.25 -13.49
CA GLY A 254 0.11 -22.10 -14.38
C GLY A 254 -0.20 -20.82 -13.60
N LEU A 255 -1.12 -20.89 -12.63
CA LEU A 255 -1.40 -19.80 -11.71
C LEU A 255 -0.14 -19.41 -10.92
N ALA A 256 0.60 -20.36 -10.35
CA ALA A 256 1.81 -20.08 -9.58
C ALA A 256 2.87 -19.33 -10.41
N ALA A 257 3.14 -19.80 -11.64
CA ALA A 257 4.11 -19.17 -12.53
C ALA A 257 3.69 -17.74 -12.94
N ILE A 258 2.42 -17.55 -13.30
CA ILE A 258 1.90 -16.24 -13.68
C ILE A 258 1.87 -15.30 -12.46
N SER A 259 1.44 -15.78 -11.29
CA SER A 259 1.45 -15.01 -10.05
C SER A 259 2.86 -14.64 -9.62
N PHE A 260 3.87 -15.50 -9.82
CA PHE A 260 5.27 -15.14 -9.56
C PHE A 260 5.70 -13.92 -10.36
N VAL A 261 5.46 -13.94 -11.68
CA VAL A 261 5.81 -12.82 -12.58
C VAL A 261 5.01 -11.57 -12.21
N TYR A 262 3.71 -11.72 -11.97
CA TYR A 262 2.82 -10.62 -11.62
C TYR A 262 3.18 -9.97 -10.28
N GLY A 263 3.46 -10.76 -9.25
CA GLY A 263 3.91 -10.30 -7.95
C GLY A 263 5.26 -9.58 -8.01
N GLY A 264 6.21 -10.13 -8.76
CA GLY A 264 7.50 -9.48 -9.01
C GLY A 264 7.33 -8.16 -9.75
N LEU A 265 6.51 -8.12 -10.79
CA LEU A 265 6.26 -6.91 -11.58
C LEU A 265 5.62 -5.79 -10.74
N LYS A 266 4.70 -6.12 -9.82
CA LYS A 266 4.15 -5.14 -8.86
C LYS A 266 5.25 -4.48 -8.04
N MET A 267 6.21 -5.26 -7.58
CA MET A 267 7.34 -4.76 -6.79
C MET A 267 8.27 -3.88 -7.63
N VAL A 268 8.54 -4.24 -8.89
CA VAL A 268 9.37 -3.44 -9.81
C VAL A 268 8.68 -2.13 -10.20
N LEU A 269 7.38 -2.17 -10.54
CA LEU A 269 6.65 -1.01 -11.09
C LEU A 269 6.12 -0.07 -10.02
N LEU A 270 5.82 -0.57 -8.82
CA LEU A 270 5.24 0.24 -7.73
C LEU A 270 6.20 0.37 -6.55
N GLY A 271 6.64 -0.76 -6.01
CA GLY A 271 7.41 -0.80 -4.76
C GLY A 271 8.75 -0.07 -4.86
N ALA A 272 9.55 -0.40 -5.88
CA ALA A 272 10.89 0.18 -6.05
C ALA A 272 10.84 1.69 -6.34
N PRO A 273 10.03 2.19 -7.30
CA PRO A 273 9.89 3.63 -7.53
C PRO A 273 9.38 4.39 -6.31
N LEU A 274 8.39 3.85 -5.60
CA LEU A 274 7.86 4.48 -4.39
C LEU A 274 8.91 4.57 -3.28
N THR A 275 9.71 3.52 -3.11
CA THR A 275 10.82 3.51 -2.14
C THR A 275 11.84 4.59 -2.47
N GLY A 276 12.25 4.67 -3.75
CA GLY A 276 13.15 5.72 -4.23
C GLY A 276 12.59 7.12 -4.01
N LEU A 277 11.31 7.33 -4.30
CA LEU A 277 10.62 8.61 -4.10
C LEU A 277 10.63 9.03 -2.62
N VAL A 278 10.17 8.15 -1.74
CA VAL A 278 10.02 8.45 -0.31
C VAL A 278 11.38 8.72 0.34
N CYS A 279 12.43 7.98 -0.03
CA CYS A 279 13.79 8.24 0.43
C CYS A 279 14.35 9.58 -0.10
N ALA A 280 14.09 9.92 -1.37
CA ALA A 280 14.51 11.19 -1.94
C ALA A 280 13.80 12.39 -1.27
N LEU A 281 12.48 12.29 -1.06
CA LEU A 281 11.70 13.31 -0.34
C LEU A 281 12.20 13.49 1.09
N TYR A 282 12.48 12.39 1.80
CA TYR A 282 13.06 12.45 3.14
C TYR A 282 14.37 13.24 3.17
N ARG A 283 15.31 12.98 2.24
CA ARG A 283 16.59 13.71 2.17
C ARG A 283 16.41 15.20 1.90
N ILE A 284 15.48 15.57 1.01
CA ILE A 284 15.17 16.98 0.72
C ILE A 284 14.62 17.65 1.98
N TYR A 285 13.64 17.04 2.63
CA TYR A 285 12.96 17.65 3.77
C TYR A 285 13.83 17.70 5.03
N ALA A 286 14.67 16.70 5.26
CA ALA A 286 15.64 16.70 6.36
C ALA A 286 16.65 17.85 6.22
N ARG A 287 17.18 18.09 5.00
CA ARG A 287 18.11 19.19 4.73
C ARG A 287 17.47 20.56 4.93
N GLU A 288 16.25 20.74 4.43
CA GLU A 288 15.53 22.01 4.57
C GLU A 288 15.19 22.32 6.03
N ASN A 289 14.83 21.31 6.83
CA ASN A 289 14.58 21.50 8.26
C ASN A 289 15.85 21.84 9.03
N ALA A 290 17.00 21.24 8.69
CA ALA A 290 18.28 21.59 9.30
C ALA A 290 18.65 23.06 9.04
N HIS A 291 18.53 23.52 7.80
CA HIS A 291 18.79 24.92 7.45
C HIS A 291 17.87 25.89 8.20
N ARG A 292 16.58 25.56 8.36
CA ARG A 292 15.64 26.40 9.13
C ARG A 292 16.09 26.58 10.57
N LEU A 293 16.46 25.47 11.23
CA LEU A 293 16.94 25.49 12.61
C LEU A 293 18.23 26.30 12.78
N GLU A 294 19.12 26.29 11.79
CA GLU A 294 20.33 27.13 11.79
C GLU A 294 19.98 28.62 11.65
N THR A 295 19.11 28.99 10.70
CA THR A 295 18.68 30.39 10.54
C THR A 295 17.94 30.95 11.76
N ASP A 296 17.14 30.13 12.44
CA ASP A 296 16.43 30.58 13.64
C ASP A 296 17.39 30.80 14.82
N LYS A 297 18.44 29.98 14.96
CA LYS A 297 19.51 30.22 15.93
C LYS A 297 20.24 31.53 15.67
N THR A 298 20.56 31.82 14.41
CA THR A 298 21.24 33.07 14.04
C THR A 298 20.37 34.31 14.26
N ARG A 299 19.03 34.19 14.25
CA ARG A 299 18.11 35.30 14.54
C ARG A 299 17.87 35.55 16.03
N GLN A 300 18.23 34.62 16.89
CA GLN A 300 18.08 34.72 18.35
C GLN A 300 19.34 35.27 19.04
N LEU A 301 20.43 35.44 18.29
CA LEU A 301 21.68 36.08 18.71
C LEU A 301 21.72 37.52 18.22
#